data_AF-A0A8X6PL33-F1
#
_entry.id   AF-A0A8X6PL33-F1
#
_cell.length_a   1.000
_cell.length_b   1.000
_cell.length_c   1.000
_cell.angle_alpha   90.00
_cell.angle_beta   90.00
_cell.angle_gamma   90.00
#
_symmetry.space_group_name_H-M   'P 1'
#
loop_
_entity.id
_entity.type
_entity.pdbx_description
1 polymer ?
#
loop_
_entity_poly.entity_id
_entity_poly.type
_entity_poly.pdbx_seq_one_letter_code
_entity_poly.pdbx_strand_id
1 'polypeptide(L)'
;MKQNLRSLITSKKNFSLKGASGCFWLILWTFFVFETPDLHPRICRDELLLIRQGRDSPQLRPPTPWKSIVTSIPFWALLVTHLGESWGFYTLLIQMPMYLSNILHFDINQNGILSALPSLMLSIVSILTSVLADKLRANSKLRITTIRKILNSIAVILSTTQASSMTSFAQLNHTLGSKMDAEENTSGKMKTQLATILTQTQRKFNNH
;
A
#
# COMPACT_ATOMS: atom_id res chain seq x y z
N MET A 1 -27.57 25.30 -3.14
CA MET A 1 -26.58 26.41 -3.09
C MET A 1 -25.85 26.51 -1.74
N LYS A 2 -26.52 26.62 -0.57
CA LYS A 2 -25.85 26.73 0.75
C LYS A 2 -25.00 25.51 1.17
N GLN A 3 -25.32 24.29 0.74
CA GLN A 3 -24.53 23.08 1.04
C GLN A 3 -23.18 23.05 0.29
N ASN A 4 -23.15 23.41 -1.00
CA ASN A 4 -21.93 23.49 -1.79
C ASN A 4 -20.96 24.56 -1.27
N LEU A 5 -21.50 25.67 -0.74
CA LEU A 5 -20.68 26.72 -0.14
C LEU A 5 -20.05 26.26 1.18
N ARG A 6 -20.79 25.49 2.01
CA ARG A 6 -20.27 24.92 3.26
C ARG A 6 -19.18 23.87 3.01
N SER A 7 -19.36 22.97 2.04
CA SER A 7 -18.32 21.98 1.71
C SER A 7 -17.06 22.65 1.14
N LEU A 8 -17.20 23.72 0.34
CA LEU A 8 -16.08 24.53 -0.14
C LEU A 8 -15.30 25.22 0.99
N ILE A 9 -16.00 25.84 1.95
CA ILE A 9 -15.37 26.52 3.09
C ILE A 9 -14.65 25.50 3.99
N THR A 10 -15.26 24.34 4.26
CA THR A 10 -14.64 23.28 5.06
C THR A 10 -13.39 22.71 4.37
N SER A 11 -13.44 22.50 3.05
CA SER A 11 -12.27 22.03 2.28
C SER A 11 -11.10 23.03 2.33
N LYS A 12 -11.38 24.34 2.17
CA LYS A 12 -10.36 25.39 2.28
C LYS A 12 -9.73 25.46 3.68
N LYS A 13 -10.55 25.39 4.73
CA LYS A 13 -10.06 25.38 6.14
C LYS A 13 -9.13 24.19 6.41
N ASN A 14 -9.50 23.00 5.93
CA ASN A 14 -8.69 21.80 6.10
C ASN A 14 -7.32 21.93 5.39
N PHE A 15 -7.28 22.54 4.21
CA PHE A 15 -6.03 22.78 3.48
C PHE A 15 -5.13 23.77 4.22
N SER A 16 -5.69 24.91 4.67
CA SER A 16 -4.94 25.91 5.43
C SER A 16 -4.38 25.38 6.76
N LEU A 17 -5.17 24.58 7.50
CA LEU A 17 -4.73 23.98 8.76
C LEU A 17 -3.57 22.99 8.57
N LYS A 18 -3.65 22.13 7.55
CA LYS A 18 -2.59 21.17 7.23
C LYS A 18 -1.32 21.86 6.74
N GLY A 19 -1.46 22.92 5.94
CA GLY A 19 -0.33 23.74 5.49
C GLY A 19 0.39 24.45 6.66
N ALA A 20 -0.37 25.08 7.56
CA ALA A 20 0.20 25.78 8.72
C ALA A 20 0.97 24.84 9.66
N SER A 21 0.44 23.64 9.90
CA SER A 21 1.13 22.61 10.70
C SER A 21 2.47 22.20 10.09
N GLY A 22 2.53 22.04 8.75
CA GLY A 22 3.78 21.76 8.04
C GLY A 22 4.80 22.89 8.16
N CYS A 23 4.39 24.14 8.02
CA CYS A 23 5.28 25.29 8.21
C CYS A 23 5.83 25.37 9.63
N PHE A 24 4.99 25.14 10.64
CA PHE A 24 5.42 25.08 12.04
C PHE A 24 6.45 23.96 12.27
N TRP A 25 6.20 22.77 11.72
CA TRP A 25 7.13 21.64 11.80
C TRP A 25 8.46 21.92 11.10
N LEU A 26 8.44 22.57 9.93
CA LEU A 26 9.68 22.96 9.22
C LEU A 26 10.53 23.92 10.03
N ILE A 27 9.90 24.93 10.65
CA ILE A 27 10.61 25.86 11.53
C ILE A 27 11.25 25.08 12.68
N LEU A 28 10.49 24.23 13.36
CA LEU A 28 11.00 23.38 14.45
C LEU A 28 12.17 22.49 13.98
N TRP A 29 12.05 21.88 12.81
CA TRP A 29 13.10 21.04 12.21
C TRP A 29 14.38 21.83 11.93
N THR A 30 14.28 23.03 11.36
CA THR A 30 15.46 23.87 11.08
C THR A 30 16.19 24.35 12.33
N PHE A 31 15.49 24.49 13.46
CA PHE A 31 16.10 24.82 14.75
C PHE A 31 16.70 23.59 15.46
N PHE A 32 16.17 22.39 15.21
CA PHE A 32 16.54 21.19 15.95
C PHE A 32 17.57 20.31 15.22
N VAL A 33 17.58 20.32 13.89
CA VAL A 33 18.44 19.46 13.07
C VAL A 33 19.62 20.23 12.51
N PHE A 34 20.81 19.87 12.97
CA PHE A 34 22.08 20.38 12.48
C PHE A 34 22.74 19.32 11.58
N GLU A 35 23.06 19.69 10.34
CA GLU A 35 23.58 18.75 9.34
C GLU A 35 25.05 18.36 9.53
N THR A 36 25.78 19.02 10.44
CA THR A 36 27.23 18.83 10.58
C THR A 36 27.60 18.47 12.03
N PRO A 37 28.23 17.31 12.27
CA PRO A 37 28.68 16.92 13.62
C PRO A 37 29.72 17.89 14.20
N ASP A 38 30.38 18.69 13.35
CA ASP A 38 31.36 19.70 13.77
C ASP A 38 30.72 20.98 14.35
N LEU A 39 29.39 21.17 14.20
CA LEU A 39 28.64 22.33 14.71
C LEU A 39 27.87 22.06 16.01
N HIS A 40 27.95 20.84 16.55
CA HIS A 40 27.19 20.45 17.73
C HIS A 40 27.96 20.79 19.02
N PRO A 41 27.53 21.75 19.86
CA PRO A 41 28.27 22.18 21.06
C PRO A 41 28.27 21.16 22.20
N ARG A 42 27.78 19.92 21.96
CA ARG A 42 27.49 18.91 23.00
C ARG A 42 28.05 17.52 22.67
N ILE A 43 28.74 17.35 21.54
CA ILE A 43 29.40 16.10 21.18
C ILE A 43 30.74 15.99 21.91
N CYS A 44 30.94 14.89 22.63
CA CYS A 44 32.18 14.60 23.32
C CYS A 44 33.30 14.29 22.31
N ARG A 45 34.53 14.74 22.58
CA ARG A 45 35.70 14.52 21.69
C ARG A 45 35.94 13.04 21.38
N ASP A 46 35.57 12.14 22.30
CA ASP A 46 35.74 10.70 22.14
C ASP A 46 34.75 10.08 21.15
N GLU A 47 33.49 10.54 21.13
CA GLU A 47 32.48 10.13 20.15
C GLU A 47 32.87 10.58 18.74
N LEU A 48 33.43 11.79 18.64
CA LEU A 48 33.89 12.39 17.39
C LEU A 48 35.09 11.64 16.80
N LEU A 49 35.97 11.08 17.65
CA LEU A 49 37.07 10.20 17.21
C LEU A 49 36.57 8.85 16.70
N LEU A 50 35.57 8.25 17.33
CA LEU A 50 34.92 7.00 16.89
C LEU A 50 34.27 7.15 15.51
N ILE A 51 33.55 8.27 15.29
CA ILE A 51 32.93 8.57 13.99
C ILE A 51 33.99 8.84 12.91
N ARG A 52 35.09 9.52 13.27
CA ARG A 52 36.21 9.79 12.34
C ARG A 52 37.01 8.52 12.00
N GLN A 53 37.18 7.59 12.93
CA GLN A 53 37.82 6.29 12.66
C GLN A 53 36.97 5.39 11.75
N GLY A 54 35.63 5.48 11.84
CA GLY A 54 34.71 4.75 10.97
C GLY A 54 34.45 5.43 9.61
N ARG A 55 34.94 6.65 9.40
CA ARG A 55 34.84 7.37 8.13
C ARG A 55 36.10 7.14 7.33
N ASP A 56 35.97 6.50 6.17
CA ASP A 56 37.04 6.49 5.18
C ASP A 56 37.50 7.93 4.93
N SER A 57 38.82 8.13 4.91
CA SER A 57 39.48 9.42 4.69
C SER A 57 38.87 10.19 3.51
N PRO A 58 38.99 11.53 3.44
CA PRO A 58 38.45 12.36 2.36
C PRO A 58 39.20 12.20 1.03
N GLN A 59 39.62 10.98 0.71
CA GLN A 59 40.12 10.56 -0.58
C GLN A 59 38.92 10.53 -1.54
N LEU A 60 39.00 11.34 -2.59
CA LEU A 60 38.19 11.37 -3.80
C LEU A 60 37.08 10.30 -3.85
N ARG A 61 35.83 10.71 -3.54
CA ARG A 61 34.66 9.84 -3.71
C ARG A 61 34.63 9.39 -5.17
N PRO A 62 34.85 8.10 -5.49
CA PRO A 62 34.74 7.64 -6.85
C PRO A 62 33.31 7.88 -7.34
N PRO A 63 33.10 8.15 -8.65
CA PRO A 63 31.76 8.34 -9.19
C PRO A 63 30.91 7.11 -8.85
N THR A 64 29.72 7.35 -8.28
CA THR A 64 28.82 6.28 -7.84
C THR A 64 28.53 5.35 -9.02
N PRO A 65 28.84 4.05 -8.95
CA PRO A 65 28.76 3.15 -10.09
C PRO A 65 27.31 2.72 -10.35
N TRP A 66 26.49 3.65 -10.86
CA TRP A 66 25.06 3.45 -11.12
C TRP A 66 24.79 2.15 -11.89
N LYS A 67 25.51 1.91 -12.99
CA LYS A 67 25.36 0.68 -13.79
C LYS A 67 25.57 -0.59 -12.96
N SER A 68 26.59 -0.62 -12.09
CA SER A 68 26.84 -1.79 -11.25
C SER A 68 25.71 -2.02 -10.23
N ILE A 69 25.15 -0.94 -9.69
CA ILE A 69 24.00 -1.01 -8.76
C ILE A 69 22.77 -1.55 -9.50
N VAL A 70 22.40 -0.97 -10.65
CA VAL A 70 21.19 -1.37 -11.38
C VAL A 70 21.33 -2.75 -12.03
N THR A 71 22.55 -3.21 -12.32
CA THR A 71 22.77 -4.57 -12.86
C THR A 71 22.88 -5.63 -11.75
N SER A 72 22.90 -5.23 -10.48
CA SER A 72 23.03 -6.17 -9.37
C SER A 72 21.71 -6.89 -9.05
N ILE A 73 21.76 -8.22 -8.90
CA ILE A 73 20.62 -9.06 -8.48
C ILE A 73 20.02 -8.60 -7.13
N PRO A 74 20.82 -8.23 -6.10
CA PRO A 74 20.27 -7.76 -4.83
C PRO A 74 19.42 -6.49 -4.95
N PHE A 75 19.76 -5.60 -5.88
CA PHE A 75 18.99 -4.38 -6.12
C PHE A 75 17.59 -4.68 -6.66
N TRP A 76 17.48 -5.55 -7.67
CA TRP A 76 16.18 -5.96 -8.21
C TRP A 76 15.35 -6.75 -7.21
N ALA A 77 15.98 -7.63 -6.43
CA ALA A 77 15.29 -8.34 -5.35
C ALA A 77 14.68 -7.36 -4.34
N LEU A 78 15.47 -6.38 -3.87
CA LEU A 78 15.00 -5.34 -2.96
C LEU A 78 13.87 -4.51 -3.58
N LEU A 79 14.01 -4.14 -4.86
CA LEU A 79 13.00 -3.36 -5.57
C LEU A 79 11.66 -4.12 -5.65
N VAL A 80 11.68 -5.39 -6.05
CA VAL A 80 10.47 -6.21 -6.12
C VAL A 80 9.84 -6.42 -4.74
N THR A 81 10.66 -6.64 -3.69
CA THR A 81 10.16 -6.72 -2.31
C THR A 81 9.45 -5.42 -1.91
N HIS A 82 10.07 -4.26 -2.14
CA HIS A 82 9.48 -2.97 -1.79
C HIS A 82 8.19 -2.69 -2.57
N LEU A 83 8.14 -3.08 -3.85
CA LEU A 83 6.95 -2.95 -4.68
C LEU A 83 5.82 -3.87 -4.19
N GLY A 84 6.13 -5.12 -3.84
CA GLY A 84 5.16 -6.07 -3.28
C GLY A 84 4.62 -5.63 -1.92
N GLU A 85 5.49 -5.14 -1.04
CA GLU A 85 5.09 -4.56 0.25
C GLU A 85 4.20 -3.34 0.06
N SER A 86 4.61 -2.40 -0.80
CA SER A 86 3.83 -1.20 -1.11
C SER A 86 2.46 -1.58 -1.66
N TRP A 87 2.41 -2.52 -2.60
CA TRP A 87 1.16 -2.98 -3.20
C TRP A 87 0.24 -3.67 -2.19
N GLY A 88 0.78 -4.57 -1.37
CA GLY A 88 0.03 -5.25 -0.31
C GLY A 88 -0.54 -4.25 0.71
N PHE A 89 0.27 -3.28 1.11
CA PHE A 89 -0.15 -2.21 2.01
C PHE A 89 -1.27 -1.34 1.40
N TYR A 90 -1.12 -0.91 0.15
CA TYR A 90 -2.17 -0.15 -0.56
C TYR A 90 -3.45 -0.96 -0.73
N THR A 91 -3.34 -2.25 -1.06
CA THR A 91 -4.50 -3.13 -1.21
C THR A 91 -5.24 -3.26 0.11
N LEU A 92 -4.54 -3.47 1.21
CA LEU A 92 -5.13 -3.54 2.55
C LEU A 92 -5.79 -2.20 2.92
N LEU A 93 -5.14 -1.07 2.62
CA LEU A 93 -5.69 0.27 2.84
C LEU A 93 -6.99 0.54 2.07
N ILE A 94 -7.13 0.01 0.85
CA ILE A 94 -8.33 0.19 0.02
C ILE A 94 -9.42 -0.82 0.41
N GLN A 95 -9.04 -2.05 0.74
CA GLN A 95 -9.98 -3.09 1.13
C GLN A 95 -10.53 -2.89 2.54
N MET A 96 -9.78 -2.32 3.48
CA MET A 96 -10.26 -2.01 4.83
C MET A 96 -11.53 -1.16 4.85
N PRO A 97 -11.61 0.01 4.18
CA PRO A 97 -12.83 0.81 4.15
C PRO A 97 -13.97 0.12 3.39
N MET A 98 -13.67 -0.66 2.33
CA MET A 98 -14.70 -1.45 1.63
C MET A 98 -15.28 -2.55 2.53
N TYR A 99 -14.42 -3.30 3.23
CA TYR A 99 -14.81 -4.38 4.15
C TYR A 99 -15.66 -3.86 5.32
N LEU A 100 -15.21 -2.78 5.96
CA LEU A 100 -15.92 -2.12 7.05
C LEU A 100 -17.27 -1.55 6.61
N SER A 101 -17.38 -1.03 5.38
CA SER A 101 -18.64 -0.48 4.85
C SER A 101 -19.64 -1.54 4.41
N ASN A 102 -19.18 -2.64 3.80
CA ASN A 102 -20.05 -3.62 3.15
C ASN A 102 -20.51 -4.75 4.08
N ILE A 103 -19.73 -5.10 5.10
CA ILE A 103 -19.99 -6.30 5.93
C ILE A 103 -20.45 -5.92 7.33
N LEU A 104 -19.94 -4.80 7.89
CA LEU A 104 -20.15 -4.49 9.29
C LEU A 104 -21.21 -3.40 9.55
N HIS A 105 -21.67 -2.66 8.53
CA HIS A 105 -22.68 -1.59 8.63
C HIS A 105 -22.50 -0.65 9.84
N PHE A 106 -21.26 -0.43 10.29
CA PHE A 106 -20.97 0.29 11.52
C PHE A 106 -20.92 1.80 11.30
N ASP A 107 -21.46 2.56 12.26
CA ASP A 107 -21.51 4.02 12.23
C ASP A 107 -20.11 4.64 12.14
N ILE A 108 -19.93 5.57 11.19
CA ILE A 108 -18.65 6.14 10.73
C ILE A 108 -17.83 6.81 11.85
N ASN A 109 -18.44 7.10 13.00
CA ASN A 109 -17.85 7.88 14.10
C ASN A 109 -16.83 7.12 14.97
N GLN A 110 -16.85 5.78 15.03
CA GLN A 110 -15.84 5.00 15.80
C GLN A 110 -14.63 4.55 14.97
N ASN A 111 -14.63 4.86 13.67
CA ASN A 111 -13.65 4.36 12.72
C ASN A 111 -12.22 4.90 12.98
N GLY A 112 -12.07 6.03 13.68
CA GLY A 112 -10.77 6.63 13.99
C GLY A 112 -9.91 5.79 14.94
N ILE A 113 -10.53 5.18 15.96
CA ILE A 113 -9.82 4.35 16.94
C ILE A 113 -9.48 2.98 16.33
N LEU A 114 -10.42 2.40 15.58
CA LEU A 114 -10.20 1.11 14.90
C LEU A 114 -9.16 1.23 13.78
N SER A 115 -9.10 2.37 13.07
CA SER A 115 -8.07 2.63 12.06
C SER A 115 -6.69 2.93 12.67
N ALA A 116 -6.64 3.48 13.88
CA ALA A 116 -5.38 3.72 14.60
C ALA A 116 -4.75 2.43 15.15
N LEU A 117 -5.56 1.41 15.43
CA LEU A 117 -5.10 0.15 16.02
C LEU A 117 -4.10 -0.62 15.12
N PRO A 118 -4.35 -0.83 13.80
CA PRO A 118 -3.36 -1.40 12.89
C PRO A 118 -2.08 -0.57 12.80
N SER A 119 -2.18 0.77 12.75
CA SER A 119 -1.01 1.65 12.68
C SER A 119 -0.14 1.57 13.94
N LEU A 120 -0.77 1.42 15.09
CA LEU A 120 -0.08 1.29 16.37
C LEU A 120 0.60 -0.08 16.51
N MET A 121 -0.08 -1.16 16.11
CA MET A 121 0.52 -2.50 16.05
C MET A 121 1.72 -2.55 15.09
N LEU A 122 1.58 -1.94 13.91
CA LEU A 122 2.67 -1.87 12.94
C LEU A 122 3.89 -1.11 13.50
N SER A 123 3.65 -0.03 14.23
CA SER A 123 4.70 0.75 14.89
C SER A 123 5.46 -0.07 15.93
N ILE A 124 4.74 -0.84 16.76
CA ILE A 124 5.36 -1.73 17.77
C ILE A 124 6.20 -2.81 17.09
N VAL A 125 5.66 -3.47 16.06
CA VAL A 125 6.37 -4.52 15.32
C VAL A 125 7.62 -3.97 14.62
N SER A 126 7.54 -2.76 14.06
CA SER A 126 8.68 -2.09 13.43
C SER A 126 9.82 -1.85 14.42
N ILE A 127 9.50 -1.31 15.61
CA ILE A 127 10.49 -1.08 16.68
C ILE A 127 11.13 -2.41 17.13
N LEU A 128 10.32 -3.44 17.38
CA LEU A 128 10.82 -4.77 17.77
C LEU A 128 11.74 -5.36 16.69
N THR A 129 11.38 -5.23 15.41
CA THR A 129 12.18 -5.70 14.29
C THR A 129 13.50 -4.94 14.18
N SER A 130 13.50 -3.61 14.38
CA SER A 130 14.72 -2.80 14.40
C SER A 130 15.68 -3.23 15.50
N VAL A 131 15.17 -3.37 16.73
CA VAL A 131 15.98 -3.82 17.88
C VAL A 131 16.52 -5.24 17.64
N LEU A 132 15.71 -6.13 17.06
CA LEU A 132 16.15 -7.47 16.72
C LEU A 132 17.23 -7.46 15.62
N ALA A 133 17.10 -6.60 14.61
CA ALA A 133 18.07 -6.44 13.54
C ALA A 133 19.41 -5.92 14.09
N ASP A 134 19.40 -4.93 14.99
CA ASP A 134 20.60 -4.41 15.63
C ASP A 134 21.27 -5.46 16.52
N LYS A 135 20.49 -6.22 17.29
CA LYS A 135 20.98 -7.37 18.09
C LYS A 135 21.56 -8.49 17.22
N LEU A 136 20.97 -8.74 16.05
CA LEU A 136 21.50 -9.71 15.07
C LEU A 136 22.82 -9.23 14.47
N ARG A 137 22.92 -7.93 14.18
CA ARG A 137 24.10 -7.28 13.59
C ARG A 137 25.28 -7.27 14.56
N ALA A 138 25.02 -7.03 15.84
CA ALA A 138 26.01 -7.09 16.92
C ALA A 138 26.62 -8.49 17.12
N ASN A 139 25.89 -9.56 16.75
CA ASN A 139 26.33 -10.94 16.97
C ASN A 139 27.09 -11.58 15.78
N SER A 140 27.32 -10.85 14.68
CA SER A 140 28.20 -11.20 13.53
C SER A 140 28.19 -12.66 13.03
N LYS A 141 27.13 -13.44 13.29
CA LYS A 141 27.02 -14.87 12.89
C LYS A 141 26.03 -15.13 11.76
N LEU A 142 25.24 -14.12 11.35
CA LEU A 142 24.29 -14.27 10.24
C LEU A 142 24.79 -13.54 9.00
N ARG A 143 25.42 -14.34 8.13
CA ARG A 143 25.90 -13.98 6.80
C ARG A 143 24.75 -13.36 5.99
N ILE A 144 25.05 -12.30 5.23
CA ILE A 144 24.13 -11.61 4.29
C ILE A 144 23.32 -12.59 3.39
N THR A 145 23.82 -13.81 3.20
CA THR A 145 23.16 -14.93 2.54
C THR A 145 21.85 -15.39 3.20
N THR A 146 21.74 -15.37 4.53
CA THR A 146 20.50 -15.77 5.23
C THR A 146 19.42 -14.72 5.09
N ILE A 147 19.81 -13.44 5.13
CA ILE A 147 18.93 -12.30 4.83
C ILE A 147 18.42 -12.41 3.39
N ARG A 148 19.29 -12.67 2.41
CA ARG A 148 18.87 -12.91 1.02
C ARG A 148 17.93 -14.10 0.89
N LYS A 149 18.16 -15.21 1.60
CA LYS A 149 17.27 -16.39 1.57
C LYS A 149 15.88 -16.08 2.13
N ILE A 150 15.82 -15.39 3.28
CA ILE A 150 14.55 -14.99 3.90
C ILE A 150 13.79 -14.02 2.98
N LEU A 151 14.49 -13.02 2.41
CA LEU A 151 13.89 -12.08 1.47
C LEU A 151 13.37 -12.76 0.20
N ASN A 152 14.12 -13.71 -0.36
CA ASN A 152 13.67 -14.44 -1.56
C ASN A 152 12.46 -15.34 -1.26
N SER A 153 12.43 -15.99 -0.09
CA SER A 153 11.29 -16.79 0.33
C SER A 153 10.04 -15.93 0.56
N ILE A 154 10.17 -14.79 1.23
CA ILE A 154 9.05 -13.86 1.47
C ILE A 154 8.53 -13.28 0.15
N ALA A 155 9.43 -12.87 -0.76
CA ALA A 155 9.07 -12.32 -2.07
C ALA A 155 8.32 -13.34 -2.94
N VAL A 156 8.75 -14.60 -2.96
CA VAL A 156 8.08 -15.67 -3.72
C VAL A 156 6.70 -15.96 -3.15
N ILE A 157 6.55 -16.02 -1.82
CA ILE A 157 5.25 -16.26 -1.18
C ILE A 157 4.27 -15.12 -1.46
N LEU A 158 4.72 -13.86 -1.37
CA LEU A 158 3.88 -12.69 -1.68
C LEU A 158 3.46 -12.63 -3.16
N SER A 159 4.40 -12.85 -4.07
CA SER A 159 4.15 -12.79 -5.52
C SER A 159 3.18 -13.90 -5.97
N THR A 160 3.33 -15.11 -5.43
CA THR A 160 2.47 -16.25 -5.76
C THR A 160 1.07 -16.13 -5.17
N THR A 161 0.95 -15.64 -3.93
CA THR A 161 -0.36 -15.44 -3.28
C THR A 161 -1.17 -14.37 -4.01
N GLN A 162 -0.52 -13.29 -4.43
CA GLN A 162 -1.19 -12.22 -5.17
C GLN A 162 -1.64 -12.69 -6.56
N ALA A 163 -0.77 -13.35 -7.31
CA ALA A 163 -1.12 -13.92 -8.62
C ALA A 163 -2.30 -14.91 -8.49
N SER A 164 -2.31 -15.72 -7.44
CA SER A 164 -3.41 -16.66 -7.15
C SER A 164 -4.71 -15.92 -6.88
N SER A 165 -4.70 -14.89 -6.01
CA SER A 165 -5.88 -14.09 -5.70
C SER A 165 -6.45 -13.35 -6.93
N MET A 166 -5.58 -12.81 -7.79
CA MET A 166 -5.99 -12.11 -9.01
C MET A 166 -6.58 -13.07 -10.05
N THR A 167 -6.00 -14.27 -10.15
CA THR A 167 -6.52 -15.31 -11.05
C THR A 167 -7.88 -15.82 -10.55
N SER A 168 -8.04 -16.05 -9.24
CA SER A 168 -9.34 -16.41 -8.65
C SER A 168 -10.40 -15.34 -8.85
N PHE A 169 -10.04 -14.05 -8.73
CA PHE A 169 -10.95 -12.95 -8.97
C PHE A 169 -11.34 -12.82 -10.45
N ALA A 170 -10.39 -12.96 -11.37
CA ALA A 170 -10.65 -12.96 -12.81
C ALA A 170 -11.55 -14.14 -13.22
N GLN A 171 -11.33 -15.32 -12.63
CA GLN A 171 -12.15 -16.51 -12.83
C GLN A 171 -13.60 -16.30 -12.34
N LEU A 172 -13.76 -15.69 -11.16
CA LEU A 172 -15.07 -15.36 -10.61
C LEU A 172 -15.81 -14.37 -11.53
N ASN A 173 -15.12 -13.33 -12.00
CA ASN A 173 -15.70 -12.31 -12.85
C ASN A 173 -16.10 -12.88 -14.22
N HIS A 174 -15.26 -13.72 -14.83
CA HIS A 174 -15.60 -14.41 -16.08
C HIS A 174 -16.77 -15.39 -15.91
N THR A 175 -16.82 -16.12 -14.78
CA THR A 175 -17.91 -17.05 -14.48
C THR A 175 -19.23 -16.31 -14.26
N LEU A 176 -19.22 -15.20 -13.53
CA LEU A 176 -20.41 -14.37 -13.32
C LEU A 176 -20.89 -13.73 -14.62
N GLY A 177 -19.98 -13.19 -15.44
CA GLY A 177 -20.31 -12.67 -16.77
C GLY A 177 -20.99 -13.72 -17.65
N SER A 178 -20.39 -14.91 -17.76
CA SER A 178 -20.97 -16.00 -18.57
C SER A 178 -22.35 -16.48 -18.07
N LYS A 179 -22.58 -16.42 -16.74
CA LYS A 179 -23.87 -16.75 -16.15
C LYS A 179 -24.92 -15.68 -16.45
N MET A 180 -24.56 -14.40 -16.39
CA MET A 180 -25.45 -13.29 -16.73
C MET A 180 -25.85 -13.32 -18.21
N ASP A 181 -24.90 -13.59 -19.11
CA ASP A 181 -25.17 -13.69 -20.56
C ASP A 181 -26.10 -14.88 -20.88
N ALA A 182 -25.93 -16.00 -20.18
CA ALA A 182 -26.78 -17.18 -20.33
C ALA A 182 -28.22 -16.92 -19.84
N GLU A 183 -28.38 -16.20 -18.74
CA GLU A 183 -29.68 -15.85 -18.17
C GLU A 183 -30.42 -14.82 -19.04
N GLU A 184 -29.71 -13.82 -19.58
CA GLU A 184 -30.26 -12.82 -20.50
C GLU A 184 -30.73 -13.45 -21.82
N ASN A 185 -29.92 -14.34 -22.41
CA ASN A 185 -30.28 -15.04 -23.65
C ASN A 185 -31.52 -15.95 -23.46
N THR A 186 -31.61 -16.62 -22.30
CA THR A 186 -32.76 -17.49 -21.97
C THR A 186 -34.04 -16.66 -21.77
N SER A 187 -33.94 -15.53 -21.06
CA SER A 187 -35.04 -14.58 -20.86
C SER A 187 -35.50 -13.95 -22.18
N GLY A 188 -34.57 -13.56 -23.06
CA GLY A 188 -34.85 -13.02 -24.39
C GLY A 188 -35.57 -14.02 -25.30
N LYS A 189 -35.13 -15.28 -25.32
CA LYS A 189 -35.82 -16.36 -26.05
C LYS A 189 -37.24 -16.59 -25.53
N MET A 190 -37.44 -16.60 -24.21
CA MET A 190 -38.77 -16.79 -23.62
C MET A 190 -39.72 -15.64 -23.98
N LYS A 191 -39.27 -14.39 -23.90
CA LYS A 191 -40.06 -13.22 -24.33
C LYS A 191 -40.45 -13.29 -25.80
N THR A 192 -39.53 -13.73 -26.66
CA THR A 192 -39.76 -13.86 -28.11
C THR A 192 -40.77 -14.97 -28.43
N GLN A 193 -40.69 -16.10 -27.72
CA GLN A 193 -41.66 -17.20 -27.83
C GLN A 193 -43.05 -16.76 -27.38
N LEU A 194 -43.16 -16.08 -26.24
CA LEU A 194 -44.43 -15.55 -25.75
C LEU A 194 -45.04 -14.53 -26.72
N ALA A 195 -44.26 -13.60 -27.25
CA ALA A 195 -44.72 -12.64 -28.25
C ALA A 195 -45.24 -13.35 -29.53
N THR A 196 -44.57 -14.43 -29.95
CA THR A 196 -44.98 -15.23 -31.12
C THR A 196 -46.30 -15.96 -30.85
N ILE A 197 -46.44 -16.60 -29.69
CA ILE A 197 -47.68 -17.31 -29.29
C ILE A 197 -48.85 -16.34 -29.16
N LEU A 198 -48.64 -15.17 -28.54
CA LEU A 198 -49.66 -14.13 -28.43
C LEU A 198 -50.08 -13.64 -29.83
N THR A 199 -49.13 -13.38 -30.72
CA THR A 199 -49.42 -12.95 -32.11
C THR A 199 -50.19 -14.02 -32.89
N GLN A 200 -49.83 -15.31 -32.74
CA GLN A 200 -50.55 -16.42 -33.37
C GLN A 200 -51.97 -16.59 -32.82
N THR A 201 -52.14 -16.42 -31.51
CA THR A 201 -53.45 -16.50 -30.84
C THR A 201 -54.35 -15.35 -31.28
N GLN A 202 -53.80 -14.14 -31.35
CA GLN A 202 -54.52 -12.95 -31.79
C GLN A 202 -54.91 -13.04 -33.28
N ARG A 203 -54.05 -13.61 -34.14
CA ARG A 203 -54.39 -13.93 -35.54
C ARG A 203 -55.50 -14.95 -35.66
N LYS A 204 -55.50 -16.01 -34.83
CA LYS A 204 -56.59 -17.01 -34.83
C LYS A 204 -57.93 -16.40 -34.43
N PHE A 205 -57.92 -15.47 -33.46
CA PHE A 205 -59.13 -14.76 -33.04
C PHE A 205 -59.66 -13.77 -34.09
N ASN A 206 -58.80 -13.17 -34.91
CA ASN A 206 -59.20 -12.18 -35.91
C ASN A 206 -59.66 -12.78 -37.26
N ASN A 207 -59.49 -14.09 -37.46
CA ASN A 207 -59.88 -14.83 -38.66
C ASN A 207 -61.17 -15.66 -38.48
N HIS A 208 -61.87 -15.49 -37.35
CA HIS A 208 -63.21 -15.99 -37.09
C HIS A 208 -64.14 -14.81 -36.83
#